data_AF-F4KZA2-F1
#
_entry.id   AF-F4KZA2-F1
#
_cell.length_a   1.000
_cell.length_b   1.000
_cell.length_c   1.000
_cell.angle_alpha   90.00
_cell.angle_beta   90.00
_cell.angle_gamma   90.00
#
_symmetry.space_group_name_H-M   'P 1'
#
loop_
_entity.id
_entity.type
_entity.pdbx_description
1 polymer ?
#
loop_
_entity_poly.entity_id
_entity_poly.type
_entity_poly.pdbx_seq_one_letter_code
_entity_poly.pdbx_strand_id
1 'polypeptide(L)'
;MLVSKDALWKGIIENLIDDFLTYFFPALVDEIDFERGFEFLDTELRKLIPDNPAKHRHADKLIKVWFKNGLEVWFLIHVEVQGYQDPYFAQRMFECVYRIRDKFQRPVTGLAIYTDWDRTYHYTEFIEAFGGSEIIYRFNTYVLRDHPPAELAEDANPFAAVMEAAWQHLDKPKDDQSLRELKIDLIQRLKSRNIAREKISLIIDFIRYFVPFTNSEISANFEEDLIAITNSTIPMGLREAILEDVKQQGIEQGIEQGIEQGIEQGIEQGIEQGIEQGIEQGIEQGIEQGIEQGIELEKKEFVQKLWSFQEFSLDKITLLVDLSPERVVEIILEVLQKEGQSEAQALDTIAAYKEKFAAK
;
A
#
# COMPACT_ATOMS: atom_id res chain seq x y z
N MET A 1 26.63 -10.93 -7.43
CA MET A 1 25.23 -10.44 -7.34
C MET A 1 25.02 -10.00 -5.90
N LEU A 2 24.52 -8.79 -5.65
CA LEU A 2 24.42 -8.24 -4.30
C LEU A 2 23.05 -8.59 -3.71
N VAL A 3 23.00 -9.49 -2.73
CA VAL A 3 21.78 -9.74 -1.94
C VAL A 3 21.68 -8.63 -0.88
N SER A 4 20.49 -8.10 -0.64
CA SER A 4 20.30 -7.08 0.39
C SER A 4 20.44 -7.72 1.79
N LYS A 5 21.00 -6.98 2.76
CA LYS A 5 21.06 -7.44 4.15
C LYS A 5 19.66 -7.72 4.72
N ASP A 6 18.66 -6.95 4.28
CA ASP A 6 17.24 -7.15 4.61
C ASP A 6 16.75 -8.56 4.21
N ALA A 7 16.98 -8.95 2.96
CA ALA A 7 16.58 -10.27 2.46
C ALA A 7 17.33 -11.41 3.17
N LEU A 8 18.61 -11.20 3.51
CA LEU A 8 19.38 -12.19 4.28
C LEU A 8 18.81 -12.38 5.68
N TRP A 9 18.48 -11.29 6.38
CA TRP A 9 17.88 -11.36 7.71
C TRP A 9 16.49 -12.01 7.67
N LYS A 10 15.63 -11.61 6.74
CA LYS A 10 14.31 -12.25 6.57
C LYS A 10 14.47 -13.73 6.31
N GLY A 11 15.26 -14.10 5.29
CA GLY A 11 15.50 -15.49 4.90
C GLY A 11 16.04 -16.34 6.04
N ILE A 12 17.06 -15.87 6.77
CA ILE A 12 17.63 -16.67 7.87
C ILE A 12 16.67 -16.81 9.04
N ILE A 13 15.85 -15.78 9.33
CA ILE A 13 14.81 -15.85 10.37
C ILE A 13 13.73 -16.87 9.98
N GLU A 14 13.29 -16.92 8.71
CA GLU A 14 12.28 -17.92 8.31
C GLU A 14 12.83 -19.35 8.39
N ASN A 15 14.03 -19.55 7.85
CA ASN A 15 14.61 -20.88 7.72
C ASN A 15 15.11 -21.45 9.06
N LEU A 16 15.37 -20.60 10.05
CA LEU A 16 15.77 -20.97 11.41
C LEU A 16 14.76 -20.50 12.46
N ILE A 17 13.46 -20.42 12.12
CA ILE A 17 12.45 -19.84 12.99
C ILE A 17 12.36 -20.51 14.37
N ASP A 18 12.50 -21.84 14.42
CA ASP A 18 12.50 -22.58 15.69
C ASP A 18 13.65 -22.17 16.60
N ASP A 19 14.84 -22.07 16.02
CA ASP A 19 16.06 -21.67 16.72
C ASP A 19 15.98 -20.20 17.13
N PHE A 20 15.43 -19.35 16.27
CA PHE A 20 15.21 -17.93 16.53
C PHE A 20 14.28 -17.71 17.73
N LEU A 21 13.10 -18.35 17.75
CA LEU A 21 12.16 -18.23 18.86
C LEU A 21 12.75 -18.81 20.15
N THR A 22 13.50 -19.91 20.05
CA THR A 22 14.22 -20.50 21.18
C THR A 22 15.29 -19.57 21.74
N TYR A 23 15.97 -18.83 20.87
CA TYR A 23 17.04 -17.91 21.25
C TYR A 23 16.49 -16.65 21.94
N PHE A 24 15.52 -15.97 21.33
CA PHE A 24 15.04 -14.67 21.81
C PHE A 24 13.90 -14.76 22.83
N PHE A 25 13.15 -15.87 22.84
CA PHE A 25 11.98 -16.05 23.71
C PHE A 25 12.02 -17.39 24.45
N PRO A 26 13.11 -17.72 25.19
CA PRO A 26 13.28 -19.01 25.84
C PRO A 26 12.14 -19.35 26.81
N ALA A 27 11.51 -18.34 27.42
CA ALA A 27 10.38 -18.51 28.33
C ALA A 27 9.08 -18.97 27.65
N LEU A 28 8.94 -18.80 26.33
CA LEU A 28 7.74 -19.16 25.56
C LEU A 28 7.87 -20.48 24.80
N VAL A 29 9.09 -21.04 24.70
CA VAL A 29 9.39 -22.23 23.87
C VAL A 29 8.53 -23.42 24.27
N ASP A 30 8.36 -23.66 25.57
CA ASP A 30 7.58 -24.79 26.07
C ASP A 30 6.07 -24.64 25.79
N GLU A 31 5.60 -23.42 25.51
CA GLU A 31 4.21 -23.13 25.17
C GLU A 31 3.95 -23.24 23.67
N ILE A 32 4.96 -23.02 22.82
CA ILE A 32 4.85 -23.03 21.36
C ILE A 32 4.66 -24.45 20.81
N ASP A 33 3.72 -24.58 19.86
CA ASP A 33 3.47 -25.79 19.08
C ASP A 33 4.27 -25.76 17.77
N PHE A 34 5.53 -26.20 17.85
CA PHE A 34 6.44 -26.29 16.69
C PHE A 34 5.96 -27.30 15.63
N GLU A 35 5.19 -28.32 16.00
CA GLU A 35 4.68 -29.32 15.06
C GLU A 35 3.63 -28.73 14.12
N ARG A 36 2.88 -27.73 14.59
CA ARG A 36 1.89 -27.01 13.78
C ARG A 36 2.51 -26.06 12.75
N GLY A 37 3.74 -25.61 12.98
CA GLY A 37 4.46 -24.70 12.10
C GLY A 37 4.07 -23.22 12.29
N PHE A 38 4.37 -22.40 11.27
CA PHE A 38 4.33 -20.94 11.34
C PHE A 38 3.67 -20.33 10.11
N GLU A 39 3.05 -19.17 10.29
CA GLU A 39 2.56 -18.33 9.19
C GLU A 39 3.33 -17.00 9.19
N PHE A 40 3.92 -16.63 8.05
CA PHE A 40 4.58 -15.34 7.86
C PHE A 40 3.61 -14.37 7.18
N LEU A 41 3.41 -13.21 7.80
CA LEU A 41 2.36 -12.25 7.46
C LEU A 41 2.94 -10.91 6.98
N ASP A 42 4.00 -10.98 6.18
CA ASP A 42 4.76 -9.79 5.74
C ASP A 42 3.94 -8.88 4.81
N THR A 43 3.02 -9.47 4.05
CA THR A 43 2.08 -8.72 3.19
C THR A 43 1.04 -7.98 4.02
N GLU A 44 0.51 -8.63 5.06
CA GLU A 44 -0.43 -8.00 6.00
C GLU A 44 0.25 -6.90 6.80
N LEU A 45 1.50 -7.11 7.21
CA LEU A 45 2.29 -6.12 7.94
C LEU A 45 2.51 -4.86 7.08
N ARG A 46 2.90 -5.02 5.81
CA ARG A 46 3.06 -3.90 4.87
C ARG A 46 1.77 -3.09 4.70
N LYS A 47 0.61 -3.76 4.60
CA LYS A 47 -0.69 -3.09 4.50
C LYS A 47 -1.09 -2.30 5.76
N LEU A 48 -0.54 -2.67 6.92
CA LEU A 48 -0.84 -2.01 8.18
C LEU A 48 0.05 -0.77 8.42
N ILE A 49 1.27 -0.76 7.90
CA ILE A 49 2.25 0.29 8.13
C ILE A 49 2.29 1.21 6.90
N PRO A 50 1.74 2.45 6.97
CA PRO A 50 1.74 3.38 5.86
C PRO A 50 3.17 3.74 5.48
N ASP A 51 3.39 3.95 4.18
CA ASP A 51 4.67 4.37 3.64
C ASP A 51 5.20 5.59 4.41
N ASN A 52 6.19 5.36 5.28
CA ASN A 52 6.93 6.46 5.88
C ASN A 52 7.93 6.95 4.82
N PRO A 53 7.98 8.25 4.49
CA PRO A 53 8.98 8.82 3.57
C PRO A 53 10.44 8.51 3.97
N ALA A 54 10.69 8.07 5.20
CA ALA A 54 11.94 7.44 5.65
C ALA A 54 12.12 6.01 5.09
N LYS A 55 12.24 5.89 3.77
CA LYS A 55 12.45 4.65 3.01
C LYS A 55 13.82 3.99 3.27
N HIS A 56 14.13 3.43 4.44
CA HIS A 56 15.41 2.72 4.62
C HIS A 56 15.32 1.43 5.46
N ARG A 57 15.03 0.33 4.75
CA ARG A 57 15.47 -1.07 4.99
C ARG A 57 15.56 -1.54 6.44
N HIS A 58 14.41 -1.88 7.02
CA HIS A 58 14.31 -2.68 8.24
C HIS A 58 13.86 -4.09 7.86
N ALA A 59 14.51 -5.11 8.44
CA ALA A 59 14.00 -6.48 8.30
C ALA A 59 12.86 -6.66 9.28
N ASP A 60 11.68 -6.26 8.79
CA ASP A 60 10.42 -6.38 9.51
C ASP A 60 9.81 -7.74 9.16
N LYS A 61 9.45 -8.49 10.21
CA LYS A 61 8.80 -9.80 10.09
C LYS A 61 7.59 -9.83 11.01
N LEU A 62 6.45 -10.27 10.50
CA LEU A 62 5.31 -10.62 11.34
C LEU A 62 5.08 -12.12 11.27
N ILE A 63 5.18 -12.78 12.42
CA ILE A 63 5.14 -14.24 12.51
C ILE A 63 3.97 -14.63 13.40
N LYS A 64 3.04 -15.40 12.84
CA LYS A 64 1.96 -16.01 13.60
C LYS A 64 2.39 -17.41 14.04
N VAL A 65 2.18 -17.65 15.34
CA VAL A 65 2.58 -18.86 16.05
C VAL A 65 1.38 -19.39 16.83
N TRP A 66 1.33 -20.70 17.04
CA TRP A 66 0.32 -21.34 17.88
C TRP A 66 0.95 -21.86 19.15
N PHE A 67 0.27 -21.65 20.26
CA PHE A 67 0.58 -22.34 21.51
C PHE A 67 -0.13 -23.69 21.57
N LYS A 68 0.41 -24.61 22.36
CA LYS A 68 -0.12 -25.97 22.59
C LYS A 68 -1.56 -25.97 23.14
N ASN A 69 -2.00 -24.87 23.75
CA ASN A 69 -3.37 -24.67 24.22
C ASN A 69 -4.33 -24.17 23.13
N GLY A 70 -3.85 -23.99 21.90
CA GLY A 70 -4.62 -23.49 20.75
C GLY A 70 -4.68 -21.97 20.62
N LEU A 71 -4.08 -21.22 21.55
CA LEU A 71 -3.99 -19.76 21.45
C LEU A 71 -3.06 -19.37 20.30
N GLU A 72 -3.52 -18.43 19.47
CA GLU A 72 -2.71 -17.83 18.42
C GLU A 72 -2.03 -16.59 18.98
N VAL A 73 -0.72 -16.44 18.71
CA VAL A 73 0.10 -15.29 19.14
C VAL A 73 0.95 -14.79 17.97
N TRP A 74 1.24 -13.49 17.97
CA TRP A 74 2.01 -12.83 16.92
C TRP A 74 3.33 -12.33 17.47
N PHE A 75 4.40 -12.55 16.72
CA PHE A 75 5.73 -12.04 16.98
C PHE A 75 6.06 -11.02 15.90
N LEU A 76 6.15 -9.75 16.32
CA LEU A 76 6.63 -8.66 15.49
C LEU A 76 8.13 -8.52 15.70
N ILE A 77 8.91 -8.88 14.70
CA ILE A 77 10.37 -8.81 14.73
C ILE A 77 10.82 -7.65 13.86
N HIS A 78 11.59 -6.74 14.46
CA HIS A 78 12.26 -5.65 13.78
C HIS A 78 13.76 -5.81 13.95
N VAL A 79 14.48 -6.06 12.85
CA VAL A 79 15.95 -6.03 12.87
C VAL A 79 16.42 -4.70 12.32
N GLU A 80 17.05 -3.91 13.18
CA GLU A 80 17.73 -2.68 12.82
C GLU A 80 19.11 -3.02 12.25
N VAL A 81 19.20 -2.97 10.92
CA VAL A 81 20.42 -3.31 10.18
C VAL A 81 21.29 -2.07 10.01
N GLN A 82 22.38 -1.99 10.77
CA GLN A 82 23.51 -1.05 10.70
C GLN A 82 23.34 0.21 9.80
N GLY A 83 23.31 1.39 10.43
CA GLY A 83 23.65 2.67 9.79
C GLY A 83 22.49 3.63 9.51
N TYR A 84 21.26 3.30 9.92
CA TYR A 84 20.13 4.22 9.84
C TYR A 84 19.75 4.74 11.23
N GLN A 85 19.53 6.06 11.33
CA GLN A 85 19.06 6.71 12.54
C GLN A 85 17.58 7.01 12.35
N ASP A 86 16.72 6.32 13.10
CA ASP A 86 15.28 6.59 13.10
C ASP A 86 14.83 7.16 14.46
N PRO A 87 14.66 8.49 14.58
CA PRO A 87 14.18 9.09 15.80
C PRO A 87 12.72 8.71 16.13
N TYR A 88 11.96 8.17 15.17
CA TYR A 88 10.58 7.74 15.33
C TYR A 88 10.44 6.22 15.52
N PHE A 89 11.55 5.49 15.70
CA PHE A 89 11.54 4.03 15.81
C PHE A 89 10.59 3.53 16.91
N ALA A 90 10.67 4.09 18.11
CA ALA A 90 9.80 3.70 19.22
C ALA A 90 8.32 3.92 18.89
N GLN A 91 7.98 5.03 18.23
CA GLN A 91 6.63 5.32 17.77
C GLN A 91 6.18 4.29 16.72
N ARG A 92 7.04 3.95 15.74
CA ARG A 92 6.72 2.90 14.75
C ARG A 92 6.47 1.56 15.42
N MET A 93 7.32 1.14 16.35
CA MET A 93 7.11 -0.09 17.13
C MET A 93 5.74 -0.12 17.80
N PHE A 94 5.33 0.99 18.43
CA PHE A 94 4.01 1.13 19.04
C PHE A 94 2.89 1.06 18.01
N GLU A 95 2.96 1.86 16.94
CA GLU A 95 1.94 1.90 15.89
C GLU A 95 1.75 0.53 15.22
N CYS A 96 2.83 -0.18 14.91
CA CYS A 96 2.79 -1.54 14.36
C CYS A 96 2.00 -2.46 15.29
N VAL A 97 2.39 -2.56 16.56
CA VAL A 97 1.72 -3.44 17.52
C VAL A 97 0.26 -3.06 17.75
N TYR A 98 -0.03 -1.75 17.85
CA TYR A 98 -1.40 -1.27 17.96
C TYR A 98 -2.26 -1.73 16.77
N ARG A 99 -1.78 -1.53 15.53
CA ARG A 99 -2.54 -1.87 14.31
C ARG A 99 -2.69 -3.37 14.11
N ILE A 100 -1.65 -4.16 14.42
CA ILE A 100 -1.72 -5.63 14.40
C ILE A 100 -2.76 -6.10 15.42
N ARG A 101 -2.70 -5.58 16.65
CA ARG A 101 -3.67 -5.93 17.69
C ARG A 101 -5.09 -5.54 17.31
N ASP A 102 -5.30 -4.35 16.76
CA ASP A 102 -6.61 -3.87 16.33
C ASP A 102 -7.19 -4.74 15.22
N LYS A 103 -6.39 -5.09 14.20
CA LYS A 103 -6.82 -5.92 13.07
C LYS A 103 -7.07 -7.38 13.44
N PHE A 104 -6.14 -7.99 14.18
CA PHE A 104 -6.16 -9.45 14.42
C PHE A 104 -6.78 -9.84 15.76
N GLN A 105 -6.90 -8.92 16.71
CA GLN A 105 -7.49 -9.15 18.04
C GLN A 105 -6.80 -10.31 18.79
N ARG A 106 -5.47 -10.31 18.73
CA ARG A 106 -4.60 -11.36 19.29
C ARG A 106 -3.38 -10.75 20.02
N PRO A 107 -2.78 -11.46 20.98
CA PRO A 107 -1.56 -11.01 21.63
C PRO A 107 -0.42 -10.84 20.62
N VAL A 108 0.33 -9.74 20.76
CA VAL A 108 1.49 -9.42 19.94
C VAL A 108 2.66 -9.11 20.86
N THR A 109 3.82 -9.71 20.61
CA THR A 109 5.08 -9.34 21.24
C THR A 109 6.01 -8.71 20.22
N GLY A 110 6.64 -7.58 20.58
CA GLY A 110 7.62 -6.90 19.75
C GLY A 110 9.05 -7.21 20.19
N LEU A 111 9.95 -7.42 19.22
CA LEU A 111 11.39 -7.51 19.44
C LEU A 111 12.13 -6.58 18.48
N ALA A 112 12.98 -5.71 19.02
CA ALA A 112 13.94 -4.92 18.27
C ALA A 112 15.36 -5.53 18.42
N ILE A 113 16.02 -5.86 17.31
CA ILE A 113 17.40 -6.36 17.29
C ILE A 113 18.31 -5.25 16.74
N TYR A 114 19.16 -4.68 17.60
CA TYR A 114 20.09 -3.62 17.26
C TYR A 114 21.45 -4.19 16.85
N THR A 115 21.88 -3.90 15.62
CA THR A 115 23.13 -4.42 15.01
C THR A 115 24.14 -3.32 14.70
N ASP A 116 24.24 -2.34 15.59
CA ASP A 116 25.15 -1.20 15.44
C ASP A 116 25.80 -0.77 16.77
N TRP A 117 26.78 0.13 16.67
CA TRP A 117 27.53 0.63 17.82
C TRP A 117 26.85 1.81 18.53
N ASP A 118 25.97 2.55 17.87
CA ASP A 118 25.41 3.81 18.36
C ASP A 118 24.15 3.59 19.20
N ARG A 119 24.31 3.67 20.52
CA ARG A 119 23.21 3.48 21.48
C ARG A 119 22.19 4.61 21.52
N THR A 120 22.46 5.74 20.87
CA THR A 120 21.62 6.94 20.97
C THR A 120 20.16 6.66 20.56
N TYR A 121 19.94 5.69 19.67
CA TYR A 121 18.63 5.33 19.13
C TYR A 121 18.20 3.89 19.48
N HIS A 122 18.80 3.29 20.50
CA HIS A 122 18.39 1.97 21.02
C HIS A 122 17.24 2.14 22.02
N TYR A 123 16.06 2.42 21.49
CA TYR A 123 14.85 2.58 22.28
C TYR A 123 14.39 1.25 22.89
N THR A 124 13.80 1.29 24.08
CA THR A 124 13.20 0.13 24.76
C THR A 124 11.71 0.33 25.04
N GLU A 125 11.24 1.57 24.91
CA GLU A 125 9.86 1.95 25.15
C GLU A 125 9.45 3.17 24.32
N PHE A 126 8.15 3.25 24.05
CA PHE A 126 7.47 4.43 23.55
C PHE A 126 6.63 5.01 24.70
N ILE A 127 6.77 6.32 24.94
CA ILE A 127 6.01 7.04 25.95
C ILE A 127 5.36 8.26 25.28
N GLU A 128 4.04 8.38 25.41
CA GLU A 128 3.28 9.56 25.04
C GLU A 128 2.45 10.02 26.24
N ALA A 129 2.62 11.28 26.66
CA ALA A 129 1.88 11.87 27.76
C ALA A 129 1.22 13.18 27.30
N PHE A 130 -0.11 13.26 27.41
CA PHE A 130 -0.88 14.42 27.00
C PHE A 130 -2.13 14.61 27.86
N GLY A 131 -2.36 15.83 28.35
CA GLY A 131 -3.61 16.20 29.03
C GLY A 131 -3.94 15.42 30.32
N GLY A 132 -2.96 14.77 30.95
CA GLY A 132 -3.15 13.91 32.13
C GLY A 132 -3.33 12.42 31.80
N SER A 133 -3.29 12.04 30.53
CA SER A 133 -3.25 10.65 30.06
C SER A 133 -1.83 10.25 29.67
N GLU A 134 -1.52 8.96 29.78
CA GLU A 134 -0.22 8.40 29.41
C GLU A 134 -0.39 7.07 28.67
N ILE A 135 0.35 6.90 27.57
CA ILE A 135 0.55 5.64 26.86
C ILE A 135 2.01 5.23 27.09
N ILE A 136 2.21 4.02 27.63
CA ILE A 136 3.52 3.39 27.74
C ILE A 136 3.47 2.06 27.00
N TYR A 137 4.31 1.91 26.00
CA TYR A 137 4.53 0.63 25.32
C TYR A 137 5.99 0.22 25.47
N ARG A 138 6.23 -0.94 26.09
CA ARG A 138 7.55 -1.54 26.25
C ARG A 138 7.68 -2.75 25.34
N PHE A 139 8.83 -2.88 24.70
CA PHE A 139 9.11 -3.99 23.79
C PHE A 139 10.44 -4.65 24.14
N ASN A 140 10.62 -5.88 23.67
CA ASN A 140 11.86 -6.62 23.90
C ASN A 140 12.96 -6.02 23.01
N THR A 141 14.18 -5.98 23.52
CA THR A 141 15.33 -5.47 22.77
C THR A 141 16.50 -6.41 22.91
N TYR A 142 17.24 -6.61 21.83
CA TYR A 142 18.50 -7.32 21.82
C TYR A 142 19.57 -6.43 21.20
N VAL A 143 20.61 -6.09 21.96
CA VAL A 143 21.69 -5.20 21.51
C VAL A 143 22.92 -6.05 21.22
N LEU A 144 23.18 -6.32 19.94
CA LEU A 144 24.17 -7.32 19.53
C LEU A 144 25.56 -7.08 20.11
N ARG A 145 26.00 -5.82 20.15
CA ARG A 145 27.32 -5.45 20.70
C ARG A 145 27.55 -5.88 22.16
N ASP A 146 26.48 -6.16 22.91
CA ASP A 146 26.56 -6.56 24.32
C ASP A 146 26.83 -8.06 24.49
N HIS A 147 26.84 -8.82 23.39
CA HIS A 147 27.09 -10.26 23.35
C HIS A 147 28.37 -10.56 22.59
N PRO A 148 29.54 -10.68 23.26
CA PRO A 148 30.82 -10.86 22.59
C PRO A 148 30.89 -12.22 21.85
N PRO A 149 31.73 -12.36 20.80
CA PRO A 149 31.81 -13.58 20.02
C PRO A 149 32.15 -14.83 20.82
N ALA A 150 32.91 -14.70 21.91
CA ALA A 150 33.23 -15.82 22.77
C ALA A 150 31.98 -16.43 23.43
N GLU A 151 31.03 -15.60 23.86
CA GLU A 151 29.74 -16.05 24.41
C GLU A 151 28.90 -16.71 23.31
N LEU A 152 28.77 -16.04 22.15
CA LEU A 152 28.00 -16.54 21.01
C LEU A 152 28.58 -17.83 20.40
N ALA A 153 29.89 -18.06 20.57
CA ALA A 153 30.58 -19.27 20.15
C ALA A 153 30.25 -20.50 21.00
N GLU A 154 29.99 -20.30 22.29
CA GLU A 154 29.67 -21.38 23.25
C GLU A 154 28.19 -21.78 23.23
N ASP A 155 27.32 -20.92 22.71
CA ASP A 155 25.90 -21.21 22.61
C ASP A 155 25.62 -22.31 21.55
N ALA A 156 24.90 -23.34 21.98
CA ALA A 156 24.51 -24.48 21.16
C ALA A 156 23.39 -24.15 20.17
N ASN A 157 22.64 -23.06 20.39
CA ASN A 157 21.58 -22.61 19.51
C ASN A 157 22.16 -22.19 18.15
N PRO A 158 21.66 -22.73 17.01
CA PRO A 158 22.13 -22.36 15.67
C PRO A 158 22.04 -20.86 15.37
N PHE A 159 21.05 -20.17 15.91
CA PHE A 159 20.87 -18.73 15.71
C PHE A 159 21.98 -17.91 16.39
N ALA A 160 22.62 -18.42 17.43
CA ALA A 160 23.78 -17.76 18.04
C ALA A 160 24.97 -17.64 17.06
N ALA A 161 25.15 -18.61 16.16
CA ALA A 161 26.16 -18.51 15.10
C ALA A 161 25.82 -17.45 14.05
N VAL A 162 24.52 -17.21 13.77
CA VAL A 162 24.05 -16.10 12.94
C VAL A 162 24.37 -14.76 13.62
N MET A 163 24.10 -14.66 14.93
CA MET A 163 24.44 -13.48 15.71
C MET A 163 25.95 -13.26 15.80
N GLU A 164 26.76 -14.32 15.98
CA GLU A 164 28.23 -14.23 15.96
C GLU A 164 28.72 -13.69 14.62
N ALA A 165 28.20 -14.25 13.51
CA ALA A 165 28.52 -13.78 12.18
C ALA A 165 28.15 -12.31 12.00
N ALA A 166 26.96 -11.88 12.43
CA ALA A 166 26.57 -10.47 12.38
C ALA A 166 27.47 -9.58 13.25
N TRP A 167 27.86 -10.05 14.44
CA TRP A 167 28.67 -9.31 15.41
C TRP A 167 30.04 -8.96 14.83
N GLN A 168 30.69 -9.93 14.17
CA GLN A 168 32.03 -9.77 13.60
C GLN A 168 32.08 -8.71 12.48
N HIS A 169 30.93 -8.27 11.98
CA HIS A 169 30.80 -7.24 10.95
C HIS A 169 30.24 -5.92 11.50
N LEU A 170 30.05 -5.78 12.82
CA LEU A 170 29.77 -4.48 13.45
C LEU A 170 30.89 -3.49 13.14
N ASP A 171 32.13 -3.97 13.18
CA ASP A 171 33.30 -3.29 12.64
C ASP A 171 33.46 -3.61 11.16
N LYS A 172 33.71 -2.58 10.34
CA LYS A 172 34.03 -2.81 8.94
C LYS A 172 35.40 -3.51 8.85
N PRO A 173 35.51 -4.65 8.15
CA PRO A 173 36.81 -5.27 7.90
C PRO A 173 37.72 -4.28 7.18
N LYS A 174 39.02 -4.33 7.49
CA LYS A 174 40.01 -3.40 6.92
C LYS A 174 40.17 -3.57 5.41
N ASP A 175 40.09 -4.81 4.95
CA ASP A 175 40.24 -5.23 3.57
C ASP A 175 39.58 -6.60 3.34
N ASP A 176 39.42 -6.98 2.07
CA ASP A 176 38.78 -8.23 1.66
C ASP A 176 39.55 -9.49 2.10
N GLN A 177 40.87 -9.41 2.27
CA GLN A 177 41.68 -10.56 2.68
C GLN A 177 41.39 -10.89 4.15
N SER A 178 41.37 -9.88 5.00
CA SER A 178 40.96 -9.99 6.40
C SER A 178 39.51 -10.48 6.53
N LEU A 179 38.61 -10.00 5.66
CA LEU A 179 37.22 -10.49 5.60
C LEU A 179 37.15 -11.97 5.21
N ARG A 180 37.97 -12.42 4.25
CA ARG A 180 38.02 -13.83 3.85
C ARG A 180 38.47 -14.70 5.01
N GLU A 181 39.57 -14.32 5.67
CA GLU A 181 40.09 -15.05 6.84
C GLU A 181 39.05 -15.16 7.95
N LEU A 182 38.36 -14.06 8.26
CA LEU A 182 37.26 -14.04 9.23
C LEU A 182 36.11 -14.98 8.85
N LYS A 183 35.65 -14.95 7.59
CA LYS A 183 34.56 -15.84 7.14
C LYS A 183 34.95 -17.31 7.23
N ILE A 184 36.17 -17.67 6.82
CA ILE A 184 36.65 -19.04 6.88
C ILE A 184 36.72 -19.54 8.32
N ASP A 185 37.24 -18.71 9.22
CA ASP A 185 37.31 -18.99 10.66
C ASP A 185 35.91 -19.21 11.27
N LEU A 186 34.94 -18.34 10.97
CA LEU A 186 33.53 -18.51 11.37
C LEU A 186 32.93 -19.84 10.88
N ILE A 187 33.17 -20.20 9.63
CA ILE A 187 32.64 -21.43 9.02
C ILE A 187 33.29 -22.67 9.65
N GLN A 188 34.59 -22.62 9.94
CA GLN A 188 35.28 -23.73 10.62
C GLN A 188 34.74 -23.93 12.04
N ARG A 189 34.55 -22.84 12.80
CA ARG A 189 33.91 -22.91 14.12
C ARG A 189 32.49 -23.47 14.01
N LEU A 190 31.67 -22.95 13.11
CA LEU A 190 30.30 -23.44 12.87
C LEU A 190 30.26 -24.96 12.65
N LYS A 191 31.17 -25.50 11.83
CA LYS A 191 31.24 -26.94 11.55
C LYS A 191 31.66 -27.80 12.74
N SER A 192 32.33 -27.22 13.73
CA SER A 192 32.68 -27.93 14.98
C SER A 192 31.52 -27.95 16.00
N ARG A 193 30.46 -27.17 15.77
CA ARG A 193 29.27 -27.15 16.63
C ARG A 193 28.38 -28.37 16.35
N ASN A 194 27.62 -28.79 17.36
CA ASN A 194 26.65 -29.87 17.24
C ASN A 194 25.33 -29.37 16.61
N ILE A 195 25.38 -28.94 15.35
CA ILE A 195 24.25 -28.38 14.59
C ILE A 195 23.93 -29.30 13.41
N ALA A 196 22.65 -29.45 13.07
CA ALA A 196 22.20 -30.21 11.91
C ALA A 196 22.81 -29.69 10.60
N ARG A 197 23.14 -30.59 9.68
CA ARG A 197 23.88 -30.25 8.44
C ARG A 197 23.12 -29.26 7.57
N GLU A 198 21.80 -29.36 7.55
CA GLU A 198 20.88 -28.49 6.82
C GLU A 198 20.97 -27.05 7.35
N LYS A 199 20.96 -26.89 8.68
CA LYS A 199 21.11 -25.59 9.36
C LYS A 199 22.50 -25.00 9.16
N ILE A 200 23.55 -25.83 9.21
CA ILE A 200 24.92 -25.40 8.88
C ILE A 200 24.98 -24.79 7.47
N SER A 201 24.33 -25.41 6.49
CA SER A 201 24.30 -24.90 5.12
C SER A 201 23.67 -23.50 5.04
N LEU A 202 22.53 -23.30 5.71
CA LEU A 202 21.84 -22.00 5.76
C LEU A 202 22.71 -20.91 6.38
N ILE A 203 23.41 -21.22 7.46
CA ILE A 203 24.30 -20.26 8.16
C ILE A 203 25.55 -19.97 7.34
N ILE A 204 26.12 -20.96 6.64
CA ILE A 204 27.24 -20.74 5.69
C ILE A 204 26.82 -19.75 4.59
N ASP A 205 25.63 -19.93 4.01
CA ASP A 205 25.13 -19.01 2.99
C ASP A 205 24.89 -17.61 3.56
N PHE A 206 24.39 -17.48 4.80
CA PHE A 206 24.31 -16.20 5.48
C PHE A 206 25.70 -15.55 5.62
N ILE A 207 26.70 -16.24 6.18
CA ILE A 207 28.09 -15.74 6.35
C ILE A 207 28.68 -15.32 4.99
N ARG A 208 28.44 -16.12 3.95
CA ARG A 208 28.93 -15.87 2.59
C ARG A 208 28.41 -14.55 2.04
N TYR A 209 27.12 -14.26 2.17
CA TYR A 209 26.49 -13.12 1.51
C TYR A 209 26.33 -11.87 2.39
N PHE A 210 26.45 -11.98 3.72
CA PHE A 210 26.19 -10.88 4.66
C PHE A 210 27.01 -9.61 4.38
N VAL A 211 28.30 -9.80 4.07
CA VAL A 211 29.19 -8.73 3.59
C VAL A 211 29.88 -9.20 2.30
N PRO A 212 29.57 -8.62 1.14
CA PRO A 212 30.19 -9.03 -0.12
C PRO A 212 31.65 -8.58 -0.21
N PHE A 213 32.48 -9.36 -0.90
CA PHE A 213 33.84 -8.95 -1.27
C PHE A 213 33.79 -7.92 -2.40
N THR A 214 34.73 -6.96 -2.37
CA THR A 214 34.91 -5.99 -3.47
C THR A 214 35.86 -6.51 -4.55
N ASN A 215 36.81 -7.37 -4.17
CA ASN A 215 37.81 -7.98 -5.03
C ASN A 215 37.34 -9.36 -5.52
N SER A 216 37.25 -9.50 -6.84
CA SER A 216 36.80 -10.72 -7.50
C SER A 216 37.74 -11.92 -7.33
N GLU A 217 39.05 -11.70 -7.22
CA GLU A 217 40.04 -12.75 -7.02
C GLU A 217 39.92 -13.33 -5.60
N ILE A 218 39.80 -12.48 -4.59
CA ILE A 218 39.57 -12.92 -3.19
C ILE A 218 38.23 -13.62 -3.08
N SER A 219 37.20 -13.12 -3.76
CA SER A 219 35.91 -13.80 -3.84
C SER A 219 36.04 -15.20 -4.43
N ALA A 220 36.81 -15.40 -5.50
CA ALA A 220 37.02 -16.71 -6.11
C ALA A 220 37.80 -17.65 -5.19
N ASN A 221 38.87 -17.16 -4.55
CA ASN A 221 39.65 -17.92 -3.58
C ASN A 221 38.78 -18.40 -2.41
N PHE A 222 37.89 -17.54 -1.91
CA PHE A 222 36.93 -17.91 -0.86
C PHE A 222 35.98 -19.04 -1.30
N GLU A 223 35.51 -19.04 -2.56
CA GLU A 223 34.68 -20.13 -3.09
C GLU A 223 35.45 -21.45 -3.16
N GLU A 224 36.74 -21.42 -3.52
CA GLU A 224 37.59 -22.62 -3.51
C GLU A 224 37.78 -23.16 -2.09
N ASP A 225 38.01 -22.30 -1.10
CA ASP A 225 38.09 -22.73 0.30
C ASP A 225 36.79 -23.33 0.80
N LEU A 226 35.65 -22.74 0.42
CA LEU A 226 34.32 -23.26 0.80
C LEU A 226 34.12 -24.68 0.30
N ILE A 227 34.51 -24.97 -0.95
CA ILE A 227 34.45 -26.31 -1.53
C ILE A 227 35.36 -27.26 -0.75
N ALA A 228 36.59 -26.83 -0.45
CA ALA A 228 37.55 -27.64 0.29
C ALA A 228 37.09 -27.92 1.73
N ILE A 229 36.46 -26.95 2.40
CA ILE A 229 36.00 -27.09 3.79
C ILE A 229 34.73 -27.94 3.84
N THR A 230 33.80 -27.80 2.90
CA THR A 230 32.50 -28.49 2.97
C THR A 230 32.49 -29.89 2.35
N ASN A 231 33.57 -30.32 1.69
CA ASN A 231 33.75 -31.65 1.07
C ASN A 231 32.59 -32.05 0.12
N SER A 232 31.84 -31.10 -0.43
CA SER A 232 30.71 -31.32 -1.34
C SER A 232 30.35 -30.03 -2.06
N THR A 233 29.92 -30.14 -3.31
CA THR A 233 29.24 -29.08 -4.06
C THR A 233 27.94 -28.74 -3.33
N ILE A 234 27.94 -27.68 -2.50
CA ILE A 234 26.74 -27.29 -1.75
C ILE A 234 25.61 -27.02 -2.76
N PRO A 235 24.45 -27.69 -2.67
CA PRO A 235 23.29 -27.37 -3.49
C PRO A 235 22.88 -25.92 -3.24
N MET A 236 22.45 -25.23 -4.30
CA MET A 236 22.07 -23.82 -4.37
C MET A 236 20.82 -23.42 -3.53
N GLY A 237 20.62 -23.97 -2.34
CA GLY A 237 19.35 -23.88 -1.57
C GLY A 237 18.98 -22.46 -1.15
N LEU A 238 19.84 -21.72 -0.43
CA LEU A 238 19.51 -20.35 -0.03
C LEU A 238 19.53 -19.40 -1.23
N ARG A 239 20.37 -19.68 -2.24
CA ARG A 239 20.40 -18.91 -3.48
C ARG A 239 19.07 -19.00 -4.21
N GLU A 240 18.50 -20.20 -4.38
CA GLU A 240 17.19 -20.41 -4.99
C GLU A 240 16.07 -19.81 -4.14
N ALA A 241 16.07 -20.01 -2.81
CA ALA A 241 15.07 -19.40 -1.93
C ALA A 241 15.09 -17.86 -1.94
N ILE A 242 16.27 -17.24 -1.90
CA ILE A 242 16.43 -15.77 -2.00
C ILE A 242 16.13 -15.28 -3.42
N LEU A 243 16.49 -16.02 -4.47
CA LEU A 243 16.15 -15.64 -5.85
C LEU A 243 14.64 -15.74 -6.10
N GLU A 244 14.00 -16.79 -5.59
CA GLU A 244 12.56 -17.02 -5.68
C GLU A 244 11.84 -15.92 -4.91
N ASP A 245 12.27 -15.56 -3.70
CA ASP A 245 11.68 -14.47 -2.91
C ASP A 245 11.92 -13.09 -3.54
N VAL A 246 13.13 -12.77 -4.02
CA VAL A 246 13.40 -11.50 -4.75
C VAL A 246 12.62 -11.42 -6.06
N LYS A 247 12.44 -12.55 -6.76
CA LYS A 247 11.67 -12.63 -8.00
C LYS A 247 10.18 -12.57 -7.72
N GLN A 248 9.70 -13.24 -6.69
CA GLN A 248 8.29 -13.26 -6.28
C GLN A 248 7.90 -11.90 -5.72
N GLN A 249 8.71 -11.28 -4.86
CA GLN A 249 8.52 -9.90 -4.40
C GLN A 249 8.64 -8.90 -5.55
N GLY A 250 9.54 -9.09 -6.51
CA GLY A 250 9.66 -8.21 -7.69
C GLY A 250 8.48 -8.34 -8.66
N ILE A 251 7.94 -9.55 -8.84
CA ILE A 251 6.75 -9.82 -9.66
C ILE A 251 5.50 -9.32 -8.93
N GLU A 252 5.37 -9.59 -7.64
CA GLU A 252 4.28 -9.08 -6.80
C GLU A 252 4.30 -7.56 -6.75
N GLN A 253 5.45 -6.91 -6.52
CA GLN A 253 5.58 -5.46 -6.58
C GLN A 253 5.25 -4.90 -7.98
N GLY A 254 5.69 -5.58 -9.05
CA GLY A 254 5.39 -5.16 -10.42
C GLY A 254 3.91 -5.32 -10.81
N ILE A 255 3.27 -6.39 -10.35
CA ILE A 255 1.84 -6.64 -10.56
C ILE A 255 1.00 -5.72 -9.69
N GLU A 256 1.36 -5.54 -8.41
CA GLU A 256 0.65 -4.69 -7.46
C GLU A 256 0.75 -3.21 -7.89
N GLN A 257 1.95 -2.71 -8.21
CA GLN A 257 2.12 -1.36 -8.77
C GLN A 257 1.41 -1.20 -10.12
N GLY A 258 1.43 -2.22 -10.98
CA GLY A 258 0.75 -2.17 -12.27
C GLY A 258 -0.78 -2.18 -12.15
N ILE A 259 -1.33 -2.94 -11.21
CA ILE A 259 -2.77 -2.97 -10.91
C ILE A 259 -3.19 -1.68 -10.22
N GLU A 260 -2.43 -1.21 -9.24
CA GLU A 260 -2.76 -0.01 -8.48
C GLU A 260 -2.70 1.23 -9.38
N GLN A 261 -1.62 1.41 -10.15
CA GLN A 261 -1.54 2.50 -11.15
C GLN A 261 -2.60 2.36 -12.25
N GLY A 262 -2.89 1.13 -12.70
CA GLY A 262 -3.90 0.89 -13.73
C GLY A 262 -5.33 1.17 -13.26
N ILE A 263 -5.66 0.82 -12.02
CA ILE A 263 -6.96 1.11 -11.41
C ILE A 263 -7.08 2.59 -11.09
N GLU A 264 -6.05 3.21 -10.52
CA GLU A 264 -6.05 4.63 -10.17
C GLU A 264 -6.19 5.51 -11.42
N GLN A 265 -5.37 5.27 -12.46
CA GLN A 265 -5.50 5.99 -13.74
C GLN A 265 -6.83 5.70 -14.44
N GLY A 266 -7.33 4.46 -14.39
CA GLY A 266 -8.60 4.08 -15.01
C GLY A 266 -9.82 4.73 -14.34
N ILE A 267 -9.82 4.81 -13.01
CA ILE A 267 -10.87 5.47 -12.24
C ILE A 267 -10.80 6.99 -12.43
N GLU A 268 -9.61 7.58 -12.35
CA GLU A 268 -9.41 9.02 -12.50
C GLU A 268 -9.85 9.49 -13.90
N GLN A 269 -9.39 8.82 -14.97
CA GLN A 269 -9.80 9.15 -16.34
C GLN A 269 -11.29 8.89 -16.58
N GLY A 270 -11.85 7.81 -16.02
CA GLY A 270 -13.26 7.47 -16.17
C GLY A 270 -14.18 8.49 -15.49
N ILE A 271 -13.81 8.95 -14.30
CA ILE A 271 -14.56 9.98 -13.57
C ILE A 271 -14.43 11.33 -14.26
N GLU A 272 -13.22 11.73 -14.65
CA GLU A 272 -12.97 13.03 -15.30
C GLU A 272 -13.74 13.13 -16.63
N GLN A 273 -13.63 12.13 -17.51
CA GLN A 273 -14.37 12.11 -18.78
C GLN A 273 -15.89 12.03 -18.58
N GLY A 274 -16.34 11.25 -17.60
CA GLY A 274 -17.78 11.10 -17.32
C GLY A 274 -18.42 12.40 -16.80
N ILE A 275 -17.71 13.13 -15.93
CA ILE A 275 -18.17 14.41 -15.39
C ILE A 275 -18.13 15.48 -16.48
N GLU A 276 -17.04 15.58 -17.23
CA GLU A 276 -16.88 16.60 -18.28
C GLU A 276 -17.96 16.45 -19.36
N GLN A 277 -18.15 15.24 -19.90
CA GLN A 277 -19.19 14.98 -20.90
C GLN A 277 -20.61 15.19 -20.35
N GLY A 278 -20.87 14.77 -19.10
CA GLY A 278 -22.17 14.91 -18.47
C GLY A 278 -22.56 16.37 -18.23
N ILE A 279 -21.61 17.20 -17.79
CA ILE A 279 -21.83 18.64 -17.58
C ILE A 279 -22.00 19.37 -18.91
N GLU A 280 -21.14 19.09 -19.90
CA GLU A 280 -21.20 19.75 -21.21
C GLU A 280 -22.55 19.48 -21.89
N GLN A 281 -22.95 18.21 -21.98
CA GLN A 281 -24.24 17.84 -22.59
C GLN A 281 -25.44 18.39 -21.80
N GLY A 282 -25.38 18.36 -20.46
CA GLY A 282 -26.46 18.85 -19.61
C GLY A 282 -26.65 20.37 -19.72
N ILE A 283 -25.56 21.13 -19.80
CA ILE A 283 -25.62 22.59 -19.97
C ILE A 283 -26.10 22.95 -21.37
N GLU A 284 -25.56 22.31 -22.41
CA GLU A 284 -25.92 22.59 -23.80
C GLU A 284 -27.41 22.35 -24.04
N GLN A 285 -27.92 21.17 -23.65
CA GLN A 285 -29.35 20.84 -23.78
C GLN A 285 -30.24 21.76 -22.94
N GLY A 286 -29.82 22.09 -21.71
CA GLY A 286 -30.59 22.96 -20.82
C GLY A 286 -30.71 24.40 -21.35
N ILE A 287 -29.63 24.95 -21.91
CA ILE A 287 -29.63 26.29 -22.50
C ILE A 287 -30.46 26.30 -23.78
N GLU A 288 -30.30 25.32 -24.66
CA GLU A 288 -31.03 25.26 -25.92
C GLU A 288 -32.55 25.17 -25.70
N GLN A 289 -32.98 24.24 -24.83
CA GLN A 289 -34.40 24.10 -24.47
C GLN A 289 -34.95 25.35 -23.78
N GLY A 290 -34.16 25.97 -22.89
CA GLY A 290 -34.57 27.18 -22.17
C GLY A 290 -34.77 28.38 -23.10
N ILE A 291 -33.89 28.56 -24.09
CA ILE A 291 -34.00 29.63 -25.08
C ILE A 291 -35.20 29.39 -25.99
N GLU A 292 -35.37 28.16 -26.50
CA GLU A 292 -36.48 27.82 -27.40
C GLU A 292 -37.85 28.05 -26.72
N GLN A 293 -38.01 27.56 -25.49
CA GLN A 293 -39.23 27.77 -24.70
C GLN A 293 -39.47 29.25 -24.39
N GLY A 294 -38.41 30.01 -24.09
CA GLY A 294 -38.50 31.44 -23.83
C GLY A 294 -38.97 32.23 -25.05
N ILE A 295 -38.42 31.96 -26.23
CA ILE A 295 -38.82 32.58 -27.49
C ILE A 295 -40.26 32.21 -27.84
N GLU A 296 -40.66 30.95 -27.65
CA GLU A 296 -42.04 30.53 -27.93
C GLU A 296 -43.04 31.25 -27.02
N LEU A 297 -42.71 31.38 -25.72
CA LEU A 297 -43.55 32.09 -24.76
C LEU A 297 -43.68 33.58 -25.11
N GLU A 298 -42.57 34.24 -25.46
CA GLU A 298 -42.58 35.65 -25.86
C GLU A 298 -43.43 35.87 -27.12
N LYS A 299 -43.26 35.03 -28.15
CA LYS A 299 -44.08 35.08 -29.36
C LYS A 299 -45.57 34.91 -29.04
N LYS A 300 -45.92 33.99 -28.15
CA LYS A 300 -47.30 33.76 -27.70
C LYS A 300 -47.88 34.98 -26.99
N GLU A 301 -47.17 35.57 -26.03
CA GLU A 301 -47.59 36.78 -25.33
C GLU A 301 -47.77 37.96 -26.30
N PHE A 302 -46.90 38.05 -27.31
CA PHE A 302 -46.99 39.12 -28.30
C PHE A 302 -48.23 38.97 -29.21
N VAL A 303 -48.59 37.76 -29.64
CA VAL A 303 -49.86 37.50 -30.35
C VAL A 303 -51.05 37.92 -29.49
N GLN A 304 -51.07 37.53 -28.21
CA GLN A 304 -52.17 37.87 -27.29
C GLN A 304 -52.33 39.40 -27.15
N LYS A 305 -51.20 40.11 -27.03
CA LYS A 305 -51.18 41.57 -26.95
C LYS A 305 -51.70 42.22 -28.24
N LEU A 306 -51.22 41.77 -29.40
CA LEU A 306 -51.68 42.28 -30.70
C LEU A 306 -53.17 42.00 -30.94
N TRP A 307 -53.64 40.83 -30.54
CA TRP A 307 -55.06 40.46 -30.57
C TRP A 307 -55.90 41.41 -29.70
N SER A 308 -55.44 41.73 -28.49
CA SER A 308 -56.18 42.61 -27.57
C SER A 308 -56.46 44.01 -28.12
N PHE A 309 -55.58 44.53 -28.99
CA PHE A 309 -55.78 45.84 -29.61
C PHE A 309 -56.87 45.84 -30.68
N GLN A 310 -57.18 44.68 -31.28
CA GLN A 310 -58.21 44.55 -32.33
C GLN A 310 -58.00 45.47 -33.55
N GLU A 311 -56.75 45.89 -33.78
CA GLU A 311 -56.30 46.87 -34.79
C GLU A 311 -55.51 46.26 -35.95
N PHE A 312 -55.09 44.99 -35.84
CA PHE A 312 -54.22 44.32 -36.80
C PHE A 312 -54.94 43.13 -37.46
N SER A 313 -54.87 43.02 -38.80
CA SER A 313 -55.33 41.80 -39.48
C SER A 313 -54.48 40.59 -39.05
N LEU A 314 -55.04 39.38 -39.16
CA LEU A 314 -54.31 38.17 -38.79
C LEU A 314 -53.03 37.99 -39.63
N ASP A 315 -53.06 38.35 -40.91
CA ASP A 315 -51.87 38.33 -41.79
C ASP A 315 -50.78 39.33 -41.35
N LYS A 316 -51.18 40.43 -40.71
CA LYS A 316 -50.24 41.39 -40.14
C LYS A 316 -49.66 40.89 -38.81
N ILE A 317 -50.44 40.16 -38.01
CA ILE A 317 -49.98 39.53 -36.78
C ILE A 317 -48.99 38.40 -37.10
N THR A 318 -49.27 37.54 -38.08
CA THR A 318 -48.35 36.48 -38.52
C THR A 318 -47.01 37.06 -38.96
N LEU A 319 -47.02 38.15 -39.74
CA LEU A 319 -45.81 38.83 -40.18
C LEU A 319 -45.03 39.49 -39.03
N LEU A 320 -45.74 40.09 -38.06
CA LEU A 320 -45.10 40.80 -36.93
C LEU A 320 -44.47 39.87 -35.90
N VAL A 321 -45.06 38.69 -35.68
CA VAL A 321 -44.58 37.71 -34.69
C VAL A 321 -43.71 36.62 -35.33
N ASP A 322 -43.66 36.56 -36.66
CA ASP A 322 -42.97 35.51 -37.42
C ASP A 322 -43.46 34.12 -36.98
N LEU A 323 -44.76 33.91 -37.14
CA LEU A 323 -45.47 32.66 -36.84
C LEU A 323 -46.36 32.29 -38.02
N SER A 324 -46.64 30.98 -38.16
CA SER A 324 -47.57 30.52 -39.18
C SER A 324 -49.01 30.99 -38.88
N PRO A 325 -49.85 31.18 -39.91
CA PRO A 325 -51.25 31.53 -39.73
C PRO A 325 -52.01 30.57 -38.81
N GLU A 326 -51.70 29.28 -38.88
CA GLU A 326 -52.30 28.24 -38.06
C GLU A 326 -51.94 28.46 -36.58
N ARG A 327 -50.66 28.71 -36.27
CA ARG A 327 -50.20 28.92 -34.90
C ARG A 327 -50.79 30.19 -34.28
N VAL A 328 -50.93 31.26 -35.04
CA VAL A 328 -51.59 32.50 -34.59
C VAL A 328 -53.07 32.24 -34.28
N VAL A 329 -53.77 31.49 -35.13
CA VAL A 329 -55.17 31.11 -34.90
C VAL A 329 -55.31 30.23 -33.66
N GLU A 330 -54.43 29.25 -33.45
CA GLU A 330 -54.41 28.42 -32.24
C GLU A 330 -54.26 29.26 -30.97
N ILE A 331 -53.29 30.20 -30.94
CA ILE A 331 -53.06 31.06 -29.78
C ILE A 331 -54.30 31.92 -29.48
N ILE A 332 -54.94 32.47 -30.50
CA ILE A 332 -56.16 33.29 -30.34
C ILE A 332 -57.34 32.42 -29.90
N LEU A 333 -57.46 31.20 -30.43
CA LEU A 333 -58.47 30.23 -29.99
C LEU A 333 -58.31 29.91 -28.50
N GLU A 334 -57.09 29.67 -28.03
CA GLU A 334 -56.79 29.46 -26.61
C GLU A 334 -57.20 30.68 -25.75
N VAL A 335 -56.99 31.90 -26.24
CA VAL A 335 -57.42 33.13 -25.54
C VAL A 335 -58.93 33.18 -25.41
N LEU A 336 -59.66 32.99 -26.51
CA LEU A 336 -61.12 33.05 -26.53
C LEU A 336 -61.76 31.94 -25.69
N GLN A 337 -61.16 30.75 -25.68
CA GLN A 337 -61.56 29.64 -24.81
C GLN A 337 -61.32 29.96 -23.33
N LYS A 338 -60.20 30.61 -22.97
CA LYS A 338 -59.94 31.11 -21.60
C LYS A 338 -60.94 32.19 -21.19
N GLU A 339 -61.44 32.96 -22.14
CA GLU A 339 -62.51 33.96 -21.93
C GLU A 339 -63.92 33.33 -21.83
N GLY A 340 -64.03 32.00 -21.93
CA GLY A 340 -65.26 31.24 -21.70
C GLY A 340 -66.05 30.91 -22.96
N GLN A 341 -65.50 31.13 -24.16
CA GLN A 341 -66.14 30.73 -25.41
C GLN A 341 -65.95 29.23 -25.67
N SER A 342 -66.99 28.57 -26.21
CA SER A 342 -66.82 27.25 -26.80
C SER A 342 -65.96 27.34 -28.08
N GLU A 343 -65.32 26.24 -28.47
CA GLU A 343 -64.48 26.19 -29.67
C GLU A 343 -65.22 26.69 -30.93
N ALA A 344 -66.49 26.32 -31.11
CA ALA A 344 -67.32 26.81 -32.21
C ALA A 344 -67.50 28.34 -32.18
N GLN A 345 -67.79 28.90 -31.00
CA GLN A 345 -67.94 30.35 -30.82
C GLN A 345 -66.63 31.11 -31.05
N ALA A 346 -65.50 30.54 -30.63
CA ALA A 346 -64.18 31.11 -30.85
C ALA A 346 -63.83 31.15 -32.35
N LEU A 347 -64.10 30.07 -33.08
CA LEU A 347 -63.90 30.01 -34.53
C LEU A 347 -64.79 31.01 -35.28
N ASP A 348 -66.06 31.15 -34.89
CA ASP A 348 -66.97 32.15 -35.45
C ASP A 348 -66.46 33.58 -35.20
N THR A 349 -65.93 33.86 -34.00
CA THR A 349 -65.33 35.15 -33.63
C THR A 349 -64.10 35.46 -34.49
N ILE A 350 -63.23 34.48 -34.71
CA ILE A 350 -62.04 34.60 -35.56
C ILE A 350 -62.44 34.82 -37.02
N ALA A 351 -63.47 34.13 -37.52
CA ALA A 351 -63.99 34.30 -38.88
C ALA A 351 -64.56 35.71 -39.10
N ALA A 352 -65.39 36.20 -38.17
CA ALA A 352 -65.91 37.56 -38.20
C ALA A 352 -64.79 38.62 -38.13
N TYR A 353 -63.73 38.35 -37.35
CA TYR A 353 -62.56 39.22 -37.30
C TYR A 353 -61.80 39.26 -38.64
N LYS A 354 -61.65 38.13 -39.35
CA LYS A 354 -61.06 38.10 -40.70
C LYS A 354 -61.87 38.96 -41.68
N GLU A 355 -63.19 38.83 -41.67
CA GLU A 355 -64.07 39.60 -42.56
C GLU A 355 -63.98 41.12 -42.30
N LYS A 356 -63.89 41.54 -41.04
CA LYS A 356 -63.72 42.94 -40.63
C LYS A 356 -62.51 43.62 -41.31
N PHE A 357 -61.43 42.88 -41.52
CA PHE A 357 -60.20 43.39 -42.17
C PHE A 357 -60.12 43.10 -43.67
N ALA A 358 -61.01 42.27 -44.22
CA ALA A 358 -61.14 42.07 -45.67
C ALA A 358 -61.97 43.18 -46.35
N ALA A 359 -62.75 43.94 -45.58
CA ALA A 359 -63.63 45.02 -46.06
C ALA A 359 -62.99 46.43 -46.01
N LYS A 360 -61.72 46.53 -45.63
CA LYS A 360 -60.90 47.77 -45.58
C LYS A 360 -59.71 47.62 -46.53
#